data_AF-A0A6A7LWW7-F1
#
_entry.id   AF-A0A6A7LWW7-F1
#
_cell.length_a   1.000
_cell.length_b   1.000
_cell.length_c   1.000
_cell.angle_alpha   90.00
_cell.angle_beta   90.00
_cell.angle_gamma   90.00
#
_symmetry.space_group_name_H-M   'P 1'
#
loop_
_entity.id
_entity.type
_entity.pdbx_description
1 polymer ?
#
loop_
_entity_poly.entity_id
_entity_poly.type
_entity_poly.pdbx_seq_one_letter_code
_entity_poly.pdbx_strand_id
1 'polypeptide(L)'
;EMCEVAACGAPTRLLARLKSLLHDALAVRGRRDHGCLSAAELDSERALLAARTDRLLAPTPRDPATRRIVGHLRVERQALVTFLERPGVQATNWRAEQAIRPAVVIRKVWGGHRTWAGARVGQRLMTLIGTCRQRGLDPLAEMVVLQRSPGPLVLSLSAAPP
;
A
#
# COMPACT_ATOMS: atom_id res chain seq x y z
N GLU A 1 -20.22 -22.44 15.99
CA GLU A 1 -20.63 -21.58 17.11
C GLU A 1 -20.66 -20.13 16.64
N MET A 2 -21.78 -19.46 16.91
CA MET A 2 -22.07 -18.10 16.48
C MET A 2 -21.33 -17.12 17.39
N CYS A 3 -20.49 -16.25 16.83
CA CYS A 3 -20.02 -15.08 17.55
C CYS A 3 -21.19 -14.09 17.70
N GLU A 4 -21.68 -13.98 18.93
CA GLU A 4 -22.47 -12.86 19.44
C GLU A 4 -21.87 -11.52 19.00
N VAL A 5 -22.59 -10.78 18.15
CA VAL A 5 -22.20 -9.41 17.76
C VAL A 5 -22.73 -8.44 18.80
N ALA A 6 -22.10 -8.44 19.99
CA ALA A 6 -22.27 -7.39 20.98
C ALA A 6 -21.11 -6.39 20.88
N ALA A 7 -21.16 -5.48 19.90
CA ALA A 7 -20.23 -4.35 19.82
C ALA A 7 -20.86 -3.12 19.16
N CYS A 8 -21.95 -2.60 19.74
CA CYS A 8 -22.52 -1.33 19.30
C CYS A 8 -21.71 -0.13 19.83
N GLY A 9 -20.46 -0.01 19.35
CA GLY A 9 -19.57 1.12 19.60
C GLY A 9 -19.47 2.07 18.40
N ALA A 10 -19.00 3.30 18.63
CA ALA A 10 -18.61 4.22 17.55
C ALA A 10 -17.54 3.64 16.58
N PRO A 11 -16.51 2.87 17.03
CA PRO A 11 -15.49 2.32 16.13
C PRO A 11 -16.06 1.31 15.13
N THR A 12 -16.90 0.39 15.59
CA THR A 12 -17.49 -0.68 14.76
C THR A 12 -18.31 -0.10 13.60
N ARG A 13 -19.10 0.95 13.87
CA ARG A 13 -19.90 1.63 12.85
C ARG A 13 -19.04 2.37 11.82
N LEU A 14 -17.97 3.04 12.25
CA LEU A 14 -17.02 3.67 11.33
C LEU A 14 -16.39 2.63 10.39
N LEU A 15 -15.89 1.52 10.95
CA LEU A 15 -15.23 0.47 10.19
C LEU A 15 -16.19 -0.24 9.21
N ALA A 16 -17.44 -0.48 9.61
CA ALA A 16 -18.46 -1.04 8.72
C ALA A 16 -18.73 -0.12 7.51
N ARG A 17 -18.86 1.19 7.75
CA ARG A 17 -19.05 2.18 6.67
C ARG A 17 -17.83 2.29 5.76
N LEU A 18 -16.63 2.28 6.34
CA LEU A 18 -15.38 2.25 5.57
C LEU A 18 -15.29 1.00 4.70
N LYS A 19 -15.60 -0.17 5.25
CA LYS A 19 -15.62 -1.45 4.51
C LYS A 19 -16.56 -1.38 3.31
N SER A 20 -17.78 -0.88 3.51
CA SER A 20 -18.73 -0.68 2.41
C SER A 20 -18.18 0.27 1.33
N LEU A 21 -17.58 1.38 1.72
CA LEU A 21 -16.96 2.32 0.78
C LEU A 21 -15.84 1.66 -0.03
N LEU A 22 -14.98 0.87 0.61
CA LEU A 22 -13.90 0.15 -0.06
C LEU A 22 -14.43 -0.92 -1.02
N HIS A 23 -15.51 -1.63 -0.64
CA HIS A 23 -16.18 -2.56 -1.56
C HIS A 23 -16.75 -1.85 -2.79
N ASP A 24 -17.37 -0.68 -2.62
CA ASP A 24 -17.86 0.11 -3.75
C ASP A 24 -16.72 0.55 -4.67
N ALA A 25 -15.58 0.97 -4.10
CA ALA A 25 -14.39 1.31 -4.87
C ALA A 25 -13.85 0.11 -5.67
N LEU A 26 -13.89 -1.10 -5.09
CA LEU A 26 -13.53 -2.34 -5.80
C LEU A 26 -14.52 -2.70 -6.91
N ALA A 27 -15.82 -2.42 -6.72
CA ALA A 27 -16.84 -2.61 -7.75
C ALA A 27 -16.64 -1.65 -8.94
N VAL A 28 -16.33 -0.37 -8.66
CA VAL A 28 -15.97 0.63 -9.69
C VAL A 28 -14.75 0.16 -10.49
N ARG A 29 -13.71 -0.34 -9.82
CA ARG A 29 -12.54 -0.95 -10.48
C ARG A 29 -12.96 -2.10 -11.39
N GLY A 30 -13.80 -3.00 -10.89
CA GLY A 30 -14.32 -4.11 -11.68
C GLY A 30 -14.99 -3.63 -12.97
N ARG A 31 -15.90 -2.65 -12.87
CA ARG A 31 -16.58 -2.08 -14.04
C ARG A 31 -15.60 -1.41 -15.02
N ARG A 32 -14.60 -0.67 -14.52
CA ARG A 32 -13.54 -0.07 -15.34
C ARG A 32 -12.74 -1.14 -16.09
N ASP A 33 -12.28 -2.17 -15.38
CA ASP A 33 -11.42 -3.22 -15.95
C ASP A 33 -12.17 -4.08 -16.98
N HIS A 34 -13.52 -4.15 -16.91
CA HIS A 34 -14.38 -4.78 -17.92
C HIS A 34 -14.81 -3.82 -19.05
N GLY A 35 -14.32 -2.57 -19.07
CA GLY A 35 -14.67 -1.59 -20.10
C GLY A 35 -16.10 -1.04 -20.01
N CYS A 36 -16.77 -1.19 -18.86
CA CYS A 36 -18.16 -0.74 -18.66
C CYS A 36 -18.27 0.73 -18.20
N LEU A 37 -17.16 1.46 -18.14
CA LEU A 37 -17.11 2.86 -17.72
C LEU A 37 -16.31 3.67 -18.75
N SER A 38 -16.89 4.76 -19.23
CA SER A 38 -16.15 5.81 -19.93
C SER A 38 -15.23 6.58 -18.96
N ALA A 39 -14.30 7.36 -19.51
CA ALA A 39 -13.41 8.20 -18.70
C ALA A 39 -14.18 9.18 -17.80
N ALA A 40 -15.21 9.84 -18.34
CA ALA A 40 -16.03 10.79 -17.60
C ALA A 40 -16.85 10.13 -16.48
N GLU A 41 -17.38 8.92 -16.71
CA GLU A 41 -18.07 8.15 -15.68
C GLU A 41 -17.12 7.69 -14.58
N LEU A 42 -15.91 7.23 -14.95
CA LEU A 42 -14.89 6.86 -13.97
C LEU A 42 -14.49 8.05 -13.08
N ASP A 43 -14.30 9.22 -13.67
CA ASP A 43 -13.99 10.44 -12.91
C ASP A 43 -15.13 10.86 -11.99
N SER A 44 -16.38 10.72 -12.44
CA SER A 44 -17.56 10.98 -11.62
C SER A 44 -17.67 10.01 -10.43
N GLU A 45 -17.47 8.72 -10.66
CA GLU A 45 -17.46 7.69 -9.60
C GLU A 45 -16.32 7.93 -8.59
N ARG A 46 -15.13 8.33 -9.08
CA ARG A 46 -14.00 8.72 -8.22
C ARG A 46 -14.35 9.94 -7.36
N ALA A 47 -14.94 10.98 -7.94
CA ALA A 47 -15.36 12.18 -7.21
C ALA A 47 -16.41 11.84 -6.13
N LEU A 48 -17.34 10.94 -6.44
CA LEU A 48 -18.34 10.47 -5.47
C LEU A 48 -17.69 9.69 -4.31
N LEU A 49 -16.78 8.77 -4.59
CA LEU A 49 -16.03 8.01 -3.58
C LEU A 49 -15.18 8.94 -2.70
N ALA A 50 -14.53 9.93 -3.32
CA ALA A 50 -13.79 10.99 -2.63
C ALA A 50 -14.70 11.75 -1.65
N ALA A 51 -15.82 12.28 -2.12
CA ALA A 51 -16.76 13.03 -1.29
C ALA A 51 -17.34 12.18 -0.14
N ARG A 52 -17.64 10.90 -0.40
CA ARG A 52 -18.11 9.95 0.63
C ARG A 52 -17.03 9.69 1.69
N THR A 53 -15.77 9.56 1.27
CA THR A 53 -14.63 9.40 2.17
C THR A 53 -14.47 10.64 3.05
N ASP A 54 -14.50 11.83 2.44
CA ASP A 54 -14.35 13.09 3.18
C ASP A 54 -15.49 13.28 4.19
N ARG A 55 -16.75 12.97 3.81
CA ARG A 55 -17.90 12.96 4.73
C ARG A 55 -17.75 11.95 5.87
N LEU A 56 -17.20 10.76 5.60
CA LEU A 56 -16.98 9.73 6.62
C LEU A 56 -15.92 10.17 7.63
N LEU A 57 -14.89 10.89 7.16
CA LEU A 57 -13.75 11.33 7.96
C LEU A 57 -13.89 12.74 8.54
N ALA A 58 -14.91 13.52 8.15
CA ALA A 58 -15.13 14.88 8.62
C ALA A 58 -15.33 15.01 10.15
N PRO A 59 -16.14 14.15 10.82
CA PRO A 59 -16.34 14.25 12.25
C PRO A 59 -15.04 13.99 13.04
N THR A 60 -14.85 14.70 14.15
CA THR A 60 -13.76 14.42 15.10
C THR A 60 -14.30 13.57 16.25
N PRO A 61 -13.96 12.26 16.33
CA PRO A 61 -14.51 11.39 17.35
C PRO A 61 -14.06 11.76 18.76
N ARG A 62 -14.97 11.63 19.73
CA ARG A 62 -14.66 11.78 21.16
C ARG A 62 -13.88 10.59 21.70
N ASP A 63 -14.24 9.38 21.27
CA ASP A 63 -13.57 8.14 21.62
C ASP A 63 -12.12 8.10 21.08
N PRO A 64 -11.11 7.88 21.94
CA PRO A 64 -9.70 7.85 21.54
C PRO A 64 -9.37 6.80 20.46
N ALA A 65 -10.00 5.62 20.51
CA ALA A 65 -9.74 4.56 19.54
C ALA A 65 -10.24 4.96 18.14
N THR A 66 -11.47 5.44 18.05
CA THR A 66 -12.06 5.95 16.81
C THR A 66 -11.27 7.17 16.29
N ARG A 67 -10.82 8.06 17.18
CA ARG A 67 -10.02 9.23 16.80
C ARG A 67 -8.70 8.83 16.15
N ARG A 68 -8.01 7.81 16.69
CA ARG A 68 -6.76 7.29 16.10
C ARG A 68 -6.99 6.74 14.70
N ILE A 69 -8.07 5.98 14.50
CA ILE A 69 -8.44 5.42 13.20
C ILE A 69 -8.73 6.54 12.19
N VAL A 70 -9.59 7.51 12.55
CA VAL A 70 -9.90 8.65 11.68
C VAL A 70 -8.65 9.47 11.36
N GLY A 71 -7.79 9.71 12.34
CA GLY A 71 -6.52 10.42 12.14
C GLY A 71 -5.63 9.71 11.12
N HIS A 72 -5.46 8.39 11.25
CA HIS A 72 -4.70 7.59 10.28
C HIS A 72 -5.34 7.63 8.88
N LEU A 73 -6.66 7.45 8.78
CA LEU A 73 -7.37 7.48 7.50
C LEU A 73 -7.32 8.84 6.81
N ARG A 74 -7.26 9.95 7.58
CA ARG A 74 -7.06 11.29 7.02
C ARG A 74 -5.68 11.45 6.40
N VAL A 75 -4.64 10.90 7.03
CA VAL A 75 -3.27 10.89 6.48
C VAL A 75 -3.24 10.04 5.20
N GLU A 76 -3.85 8.87 5.23
CA GLU A 76 -3.87 7.92 4.11
C GLU A 76 -5.00 8.18 3.09
N ARG A 77 -5.68 9.32 3.16
CA ARG A 77 -6.91 9.59 2.41
C ARG A 77 -6.73 9.46 0.90
N GLN A 78 -5.56 9.86 0.39
CA GLN A 78 -5.23 9.73 -1.04
C GLN A 78 -4.94 8.27 -1.44
N ALA A 79 -4.34 7.49 -0.53
CA ALA A 79 -3.96 6.09 -0.76
C ALA A 79 -5.18 5.17 -0.90
N LEU A 80 -6.32 5.50 -0.27
CA LEU A 80 -7.51 4.65 -0.23
C LEU A 80 -8.08 4.30 -1.61
N VAL A 81 -7.92 5.18 -2.61
CA VAL A 81 -8.49 5.01 -3.95
C VAL A 81 -7.47 5.17 -5.08
N THR A 82 -6.17 5.21 -4.78
CA THR A 82 -5.10 5.44 -5.78
C THR A 82 -5.15 4.44 -6.93
N PHE A 83 -5.60 3.20 -6.70
CA PHE A 83 -5.74 2.17 -7.74
C PHE A 83 -6.79 2.50 -8.81
N LEU A 84 -7.72 3.43 -8.52
CA LEU A 84 -8.66 3.95 -9.51
C LEU A 84 -8.03 5.05 -10.38
N GLU A 85 -7.01 5.74 -9.87
CA GLU A 85 -6.36 6.88 -10.53
C GLU A 85 -5.15 6.46 -11.36
N ARG A 86 -4.37 5.51 -10.85
CA ARG A 86 -3.10 5.08 -11.44
C ARG A 86 -3.24 3.69 -12.04
N PRO A 87 -3.15 3.54 -13.37
CA PRO A 87 -3.06 2.23 -14.00
C PRO A 87 -1.91 1.40 -13.42
N GLY A 88 -2.10 0.09 -13.29
CA GLY A 88 -1.09 -0.84 -12.78
C GLY A 88 -0.94 -0.92 -11.25
N VAL A 89 -1.56 -0.01 -10.49
CA VAL A 89 -1.63 -0.11 -9.02
C VAL A 89 -2.73 -1.12 -8.64
N GLN A 90 -2.33 -2.17 -7.93
CA GLN A 90 -3.28 -3.15 -7.40
C GLN A 90 -4.06 -2.54 -6.23
N ALA A 91 -5.35 -2.85 -6.12
CA ALA A 91 -6.15 -2.45 -4.95
C ALA A 91 -5.85 -3.31 -3.71
N THR A 92 -5.02 -4.35 -3.86
CA THR A 92 -4.57 -5.21 -2.77
C THR A 92 -3.16 -4.84 -2.36
N ASN A 93 -2.87 -4.94 -1.07
CA ASN A 93 -1.53 -4.73 -0.52
C ASN A 93 -0.58 -5.92 -0.77
N TRP A 94 -1.00 -6.96 -1.50
CA TRP A 94 -0.24 -8.21 -1.69
C TRP A 94 1.21 -7.97 -2.10
N ARG A 95 1.47 -7.11 -3.10
CA ARG A 95 2.83 -6.79 -3.54
C ARG A 95 3.67 -6.15 -2.43
N ALA A 96 3.10 -5.25 -1.64
CA ALA A 96 3.78 -4.61 -0.52
C ALA A 96 4.06 -5.60 0.61
N GLU A 97 3.08 -6.46 0.94
CA GLU A 97 3.26 -7.54 1.92
C GLU A 97 4.34 -8.54 1.49
N GLN A 98 4.34 -8.95 0.23
CA GLN A 98 5.40 -9.83 -0.30
C GLN A 98 6.77 -9.17 -0.24
N ALA A 99 6.85 -7.87 -0.53
CA ALA A 99 8.11 -7.13 -0.47
C ALA A 99 8.68 -7.02 0.96
N ILE A 100 7.84 -6.92 2.00
CA ILE A 100 8.30 -6.78 3.39
C ILE A 100 8.60 -8.12 4.07
N ARG A 101 8.04 -9.23 3.60
CA ARG A 101 8.22 -10.59 4.19
C ARG A 101 9.68 -10.97 4.45
N PRO A 102 10.63 -10.77 3.52
CA PRO A 102 12.05 -11.07 3.79
C PRO A 102 12.59 -10.33 5.01
N ALA A 103 12.22 -9.05 5.19
CA ALA A 103 12.63 -8.25 6.34
C ALA A 103 12.05 -8.78 7.65
N VAL A 104 10.77 -9.17 7.63
CA VAL A 104 10.08 -9.76 8.79
C VAL A 104 10.74 -11.07 9.20
N VAL A 105 11.10 -11.92 8.22
CA VAL A 105 11.80 -13.18 8.48
C VAL A 105 13.17 -12.93 9.08
N ILE A 106 13.98 -12.01 8.52
CA ILE A 106 15.30 -11.66 9.07
C ILE A 106 15.19 -11.16 10.51
N ARG A 107 14.22 -10.29 10.80
CA ARG A 107 13.94 -9.85 12.17
C ARG A 107 13.59 -11.02 13.09
N LYS A 108 12.73 -11.92 12.62
CA LYS A 108 12.22 -13.04 13.43
C LYS A 108 13.30 -14.09 13.73
N VAL A 109 14.05 -14.50 12.71
CA VAL A 109 15.00 -15.62 12.83
C VAL A 109 16.32 -15.15 13.45
N TRP A 110 16.83 -13.98 13.04
CA TRP A 110 18.19 -13.53 13.41
C TRP A 110 18.19 -12.40 14.44
N GLY A 111 17.02 -12.01 14.94
CA GLY A 111 16.86 -10.88 15.87
C GLY A 111 16.96 -9.49 15.21
N GLY A 112 17.07 -9.43 13.89
CA GLY A 112 17.21 -8.18 13.14
C GLY A 112 18.61 -7.56 13.25
N HIS A 113 18.70 -6.25 12.99
CA HIS A 113 19.97 -5.53 12.97
C HIS A 113 20.27 -4.93 14.36
N ARG A 114 21.48 -5.16 14.87
CA ARG A 114 21.92 -4.68 16.21
C ARG A 114 22.32 -3.19 16.23
N THR A 115 22.48 -2.59 15.06
CA THR A 115 22.85 -1.16 14.92
C THR A 115 22.01 -0.49 13.84
N TRP A 116 21.79 0.82 13.97
CA TRP A 116 21.11 1.63 12.95
C TRP A 116 21.86 1.65 11.62
N ALA A 117 23.19 1.59 11.66
CA ALA A 117 24.01 1.47 10.46
C ALA A 117 23.72 0.16 9.72
N GLY A 118 23.70 -0.97 10.43
CA GLY A 118 23.34 -2.27 9.86
C GLY A 118 21.91 -2.29 9.31
N ALA A 119 20.96 -1.70 10.03
CA ALA A 119 19.57 -1.58 9.57
C ALA A 119 19.46 -0.83 8.24
N ARG A 120 20.21 0.26 8.09
CA ARG A 120 20.24 1.06 6.86
C ARG A 120 20.85 0.31 5.69
N VAL A 121 21.90 -0.47 5.93
CA VAL A 121 22.50 -1.36 4.91
C VAL A 121 21.48 -2.42 4.47
N GLY A 122 20.85 -3.10 5.44
CA GLY A 122 19.81 -4.09 5.15
C GLY A 122 18.65 -3.52 4.35
N GLN A 123 18.17 -2.33 4.71
CA GLN A 123 17.12 -1.62 3.95
C GLN A 123 17.53 -1.38 2.50
N ARG A 124 18.74 -0.84 2.26
CA ARG A 124 19.24 -0.56 0.90
C ARG A 124 19.37 -1.84 0.07
N LEU A 125 19.91 -2.91 0.66
CA LEU A 125 20.05 -4.20 0.00
C LEU A 125 18.69 -4.81 -0.36
N MET A 126 17.72 -4.78 0.56
CA MET A 126 16.38 -5.28 0.28
C MET A 126 15.68 -4.48 -0.81
N THR A 127 15.83 -3.15 -0.82
CA THR A 127 15.32 -2.30 -1.90
C THR A 127 15.94 -2.68 -3.24
N LEU A 128 17.28 -2.75 -3.31
CA LEU A 128 17.99 -3.12 -4.54
C LEU A 128 17.54 -4.49 -5.07
N ILE A 129 17.55 -5.51 -4.20
CA ILE A 129 17.14 -6.87 -4.56
C ILE A 129 15.68 -6.90 -5.00
N GLY A 130 14.80 -6.22 -4.27
CA GLY A 130 13.38 -6.12 -4.59
C GLY A 130 13.15 -5.48 -5.95
N THR A 131 13.81 -4.37 -6.24
CA THR A 131 13.73 -3.69 -7.53
C THR A 131 14.29 -4.55 -8.66
N CYS A 132 15.45 -5.19 -8.50
CA CYS A 132 16.01 -6.08 -9.53
C CYS A 132 15.04 -7.21 -9.88
N ARG A 133 14.49 -7.89 -8.87
CA ARG A 133 13.53 -8.98 -9.06
C ARG A 133 12.24 -8.52 -9.76
N GLN A 134 11.71 -7.35 -9.40
CA GLN A 134 10.53 -6.78 -10.06
C GLN A 134 10.75 -6.48 -11.54
N ARG A 135 12.02 -6.31 -11.95
CA ARG A 135 12.43 -6.03 -13.33
C ARG A 135 12.93 -7.27 -14.09
N GLY A 136 12.99 -8.44 -13.44
CA GLY A 136 13.60 -9.63 -14.03
C GLY A 136 15.13 -9.56 -14.17
N LEU A 137 15.80 -8.68 -13.41
CA LEU A 137 17.26 -8.59 -13.36
C LEU A 137 17.82 -9.53 -12.28
N ASP A 138 19.05 -10.02 -12.48
CA ASP A 138 19.78 -10.75 -11.45
C ASP A 138 20.39 -9.76 -10.43
N PRO A 139 19.88 -9.71 -9.18
CA PRO A 139 20.39 -8.79 -8.18
C PRO A 139 21.86 -9.03 -7.83
N LEU A 140 22.36 -10.26 -7.91
CA LEU A 140 23.77 -10.55 -7.60
C LEU A 140 24.69 -9.97 -8.67
N ALA A 141 24.34 -10.15 -9.94
CA ALA A 141 25.09 -9.54 -11.05
C ALA A 141 25.18 -8.01 -10.91
N GLU A 142 24.06 -7.35 -10.64
CA GLU A 142 24.00 -5.89 -10.43
C GLU A 142 24.86 -5.44 -9.25
N MET A 143 24.85 -6.18 -8.13
CA MET A 143 25.68 -5.89 -6.97
C MET A 143 27.18 -6.08 -7.24
N VAL A 144 27.54 -7.11 -7.99
CA VAL A 144 28.94 -7.36 -8.39
C VAL A 144 29.46 -6.22 -9.26
N VAL A 145 28.65 -5.73 -10.20
CA VAL A 145 28.98 -4.56 -11.02
C VAL A 145 29.22 -3.33 -10.14
N LEU A 146 28.31 -3.04 -9.21
CA LEU A 146 28.47 -1.93 -8.25
C LEU A 146 29.74 -2.05 -7.42
N GLN A 147 30.07 -3.25 -6.92
CA GLN A 147 31.21 -3.46 -6.04
C GLN A 147 32.56 -3.36 -6.77
N ARG A 148 32.60 -3.74 -8.05
CA ARG A 148 33.81 -3.71 -8.88
C ARG A 148 34.05 -2.37 -9.58
N SER A 149 33.07 -1.46 -9.55
CA SER A 149 33.21 -0.14 -10.15
C SER A 149 34.27 0.69 -9.38
N PRO A 150 35.25 1.30 -10.07
CA PRO A 150 36.28 2.12 -9.43
C PRO A 150 35.75 3.45 -8.86
N GLY A 151 34.50 3.80 -9.18
CA GLY A 151 33.81 4.97 -8.67
C GLY A 151 32.30 4.76 -8.55
N PRO A 152 31.57 5.76 -8.03
CA PRO A 152 30.11 5.68 -7.89
C PRO A 152 29.44 5.40 -9.24
N LEU A 153 28.71 4.30 -9.32
CA LEU A 153 27.94 3.92 -10.51
C LEU A 153 26.44 3.99 -10.19
N VAL A 154 25.68 4.61 -11.10
CA VAL A 154 24.22 4.62 -11.05
C VAL A 154 23.70 3.48 -11.91
N LEU A 155 23.06 2.50 -11.28
CA LEU A 155 22.38 1.43 -12.02
C LEU A 155 21.12 1.98 -12.70
N SER A 156 20.90 1.60 -13.96
CA SER A 156 19.67 1.93 -14.70
C SER A 156 18.50 1.06 -14.27
N LEU A 157 18.07 1.21 -13.02
CA LEU A 157 16.94 0.50 -12.42
C LEU A 157 15.58 1.20 -12.70
N SER A 158 15.57 2.27 -13.49
CA SER A 158 14.47 3.27 -13.56
C SER A 158 13.46 3.14 -14.70
N ALA A 159 13.60 2.24 -15.69
CA ALA A 159 12.60 2.19 -16.77
C ALA A 159 11.26 1.60 -16.26
N ALA A 160 10.08 2.11 -16.62
CA ALA A 160 8.83 1.48 -16.15
C ALA A 160 8.80 -0.03 -16.49
N PRO A 161 8.25 -0.91 -15.63
CA PRO A 161 7.95 -2.27 -16.09
C PRO A 161 7.00 -2.19 -17.30
N PRO A 162 7.11 -3.09 -18.29
CA PRO A 162 6.16 -3.15 -19.41
C PRO A 162 4.73 -3.41 -18.93
#